data_AF-A0A6I5CW46-F1
#
_entry.id   AF-A0A6I5CW46-F1
#
_cell.length_a   1.000
_cell.length_b   1.000
_cell.length_c   1.000
_cell.angle_alpha   90.00
_cell.angle_beta   90.00
_cell.angle_gamma   90.00
#
_symmetry.space_group_name_H-M   'P 1'
#
loop_
_entity.id
_entity.type
_entity.pdbx_description
1 polymer ?
#
loop_
_entity_poly.entity_id
_entity_poly.type
_entity_poly.pdbx_seq_one_letter_code
_entity_poly.pdbx_strand_id
1 'polypeptide(L)' 'TVVPTFAVAALLVASGEHVGLVPRRLAERHATALGLRWFPVPAPLPELEVRLLWHARLDADPAQRWLRETIRAALA' A
#
# COMPACT_ATOMS: atom_id res chain seq x y z
N THR A 1 0.65 -17.85 8.66
CA THR A 1 1.68 -17.08 9.40
C THR A 1 1.29 -15.62 9.46
N VAL A 2 1.46 -14.98 10.62
CA VAL A 2 1.22 -13.53 10.78
C VAL A 2 2.56 -12.82 10.73
N VAL A 3 2.66 -11.75 9.95
CA VAL A 3 3.86 -10.93 9.78
C VAL A 3 3.50 -9.44 9.93
N PRO A 4 4.43 -8.58 10.37
CA PRO A 4 4.09 -7.20 10.74
C PRO A 4 3.90 -6.26 9.56
N THR A 5 4.39 -6.60 8.36
CA THR A 5 4.32 -5.71 7.18
C THR A 5 4.13 -6.49 5.88
N PHE A 6 3.57 -5.84 4.85
CA PHE A 6 3.46 -6.42 3.50
C PHE A 6 4.83 -6.69 2.86
N ALA A 7 5.86 -5.91 3.21
CA ALA A 7 7.21 -6.14 2.71
C ALA A 7 7.76 -7.49 3.23
N VAL A 8 7.60 -7.76 4.54
CA VAL A 8 8.00 -9.05 5.12
C VAL A 8 7.15 -10.19 4.53
N ALA A 9 5.85 -9.97 4.32
CA ALA A 9 4.98 -10.95 3.66
C ALA A 9 5.47 -11.31 2.25
N ALA A 10 5.83 -10.31 1.44
CA ALA A 10 6.33 -10.53 0.08
C ALA A 10 7.67 -11.28 0.08
N LEU A 11 8.58 -10.96 1.00
CA LEU A 11 9.85 -11.67 1.15
C LEU A 11 9.63 -13.13 1.58
N LEU A 12 8.70 -13.39 2.50
CA LEU A 12 8.37 -14.74 2.94
C LEU A 12 7.76 -15.59 1.81
N VAL A 13 6.94 -14.97 0.96
CA VAL A 13 6.40 -15.61 -0.25
C VAL A 13 7.51 -15.88 -1.26
N ALA A 14 8.46 -14.96 -1.43
CA ALA A 14 9.60 -15.15 -2.33
C ALA A 14 10.59 -16.23 -1.84
N SER A 15 10.65 -16.50 -0.53
CA SER A 15 11.61 -17.45 0.05
C SER A 15 11.09 -18.90 0.13
N GLY A 16 9.88 -19.22 -0.34
CA GLY A 16 9.35 -20.58 -0.23
C GLY A 16 7.96 -20.78 -0.82
N GLU A 17 7.27 -21.84 -0.39
CA GLU A 17 5.98 -22.26 -0.96
C GLU A 17 4.79 -21.62 -0.23
N HIS A 18 4.75 -20.27 -0.22
CA HIS A 18 3.65 -19.52 0.39
C HIS A 18 2.87 -18.73 -0.65
N VAL A 19 1.61 -18.42 -0.34
CA VAL A 19 0.80 -17.44 -1.06
C VAL A 19 0.42 -16.34 -0.07
N GLY A 20 0.51 -15.08 -0.49
CA GLY A 20 0.23 -13.92 0.35
C GLY A 20 -0.72 -12.94 -0.33
N LEU A 21 -1.43 -12.17 0.49
CA LEU A 21 -2.31 -11.08 0.05
C LEU A 21 -1.65 -9.74 0.35
N VAL A 22 -1.54 -8.88 -0.66
CA VAL A 22 -0.98 -7.52 -0.56
C VAL A 22 -1.85 -6.55 -1.37
N PRO A 23 -1.81 -5.23 -1.08
CA PRO A 23 -2.42 -4.23 -1.94
C PRO A 23 -1.87 -4.32 -3.37
N ARG A 24 -2.76 -4.22 -4.37
CA ARG A 24 -2.42 -4.37 -5.80
C ARG A 24 -1.21 -3.54 -6.24
N ARG A 25 -1.14 -2.26 -5.84
CA ARG A 25 -0.03 -1.35 -6.17
C ARG A 25 1.33 -1.86 -5.70
N LEU A 26 1.39 -2.62 -4.60
CA LEU A 26 2.62 -3.21 -4.08
C LEU A 26 3.05 -4.40 -4.95
N ALA A 27 2.11 -5.27 -5.32
CA ALA A 27 2.38 -6.37 -6.24
C ALA A 27 2.86 -5.84 -7.61
N GLU A 28 2.18 -4.86 -8.19
CA GLU A 28 2.54 -4.27 -9.49
C GLU A 28 3.95 -3.66 -9.48
N ARG A 29 4.38 -3.04 -8.37
CA ARG A 29 5.69 -2.40 -8.26
C ARG A 29 6.83 -3.36 -7.93
N HIS A 30 6.58 -4.40 -7.15
CA HIS A 30 7.65 -5.20 -6.53
C HIS A 30 7.67 -6.67 -6.94
N ALA A 31 6.58 -7.23 -7.47
CA ALA A 31 6.50 -8.66 -7.77
C ALA A 31 7.60 -9.10 -8.75
N THR A 32 7.81 -8.35 -9.84
CA THR A 32 8.85 -8.65 -10.83
C THR A 32 10.26 -8.68 -10.22
N ALA A 33 10.58 -7.70 -9.37
CA ALA A 33 11.90 -7.62 -8.72
C ALA A 33 12.13 -8.76 -7.72
N LEU A 34 11.06 -9.31 -7.15
CA LEU A 34 11.10 -10.43 -6.22
C LEU A 34 10.91 -11.80 -6.91
N GLY A 35 10.81 -11.84 -8.24
CA GLY A 35 10.55 -13.08 -8.98
C GLY A 35 9.16 -13.68 -8.73
N LEU A 36 8.21 -12.85 -8.27
CA LEU A 36 6.86 -13.27 -7.92
C LEU A 36 5.88 -13.03 -9.06
N ARG A 37 4.89 -13.92 -9.17
CA ARG A 37 3.68 -13.71 -9.97
C ARG A 37 2.55 -13.25 -9.06
N TRP A 38 1.69 -12.36 -9.55
CA TRP A 38 0.49 -11.92 -8.86
C TRP A 38 -0.74 -12.15 -9.74
N PHE A 39 -1.90 -12.26 -9.10
CA PHE A 39 -3.18 -12.50 -9.76
C PHE A 39 -4.32 -11.83 -8.98
N PRO A 40 -5.45 -11.49 -9.63
CA PRO A 40 -6.64 -11.02 -8.95
C PRO A 40 -7.20 -12.09 -8.00
N VAL A 41 -7.63 -11.68 -6.81
CA VAL A 41 -8.27 -12.60 -5.86
C VAL A 41 -9.65 -12.99 -6.40
N PRO A 42 -9.98 -14.30 -6.47
CA PRO A 42 -11.25 -14.78 -7.00
C PRO A 42 -12.40 -14.65 -5.98
N ALA A 43 -12.48 -13.49 -5.30
CA ALA A 43 -13.51 -13.17 -4.34
C ALA A 43 -13.71 -11.65 -4.30
N PRO A 44 -14.93 -11.16 -4.00
CA PRO A 44 -15.14 -9.75 -3.76
C PRO A 44 -14.34 -9.32 -2.53
N LEU A 45 -13.47 -8.33 -2.71
CA LEU A 45 -12.72 -7.71 -1.63
C LEU A 45 -13.20 -6.27 -1.46
N PRO A 46 -13.24 -5.76 -0.21
CA PRO A 46 -13.49 -4.34 0.02
C PRO A 46 -12.36 -3.52 -0.63
N GLU A 47 -12.71 -2.34 -1.13
CA GLU A 47 -11.70 -1.39 -1.61
C GLU A 47 -10.87 -0.85 -0.46
N LEU A 48 -9.56 -0.74 -0.70
CA LEU A 48 -8.65 -0.12 0.26
C LEU A 48 -8.73 1.39 0.12
N GLU A 49 -9.27 2.06 1.14
CA GLU A 49 -9.33 3.51 1.19
C GLU A 49 -8.07 4.10 1.85
N VAL A 50 -7.39 4.99 1.14
CA VAL A 50 -6.24 5.73 1.66
C VAL A 50 -6.70 7.14 2.03
N ARG A 51 -6.62 7.48 3.33
CA ARG A 51 -7.06 8.77 3.86
C ARG A 51 -5.86 9.56 4.40
N LEU A 52 -5.90 10.87 4.19
CA LEU A 52 -5.06 11.83 4.93
C LEU A 52 -5.84 12.33 6.13
N LEU A 53 -5.27 12.22 7.33
CA LEU A 53 -5.89 12.68 8.57
C LEU A 53 -4.98 13.68 9.27
N TRP A 54 -5.58 14.73 9.84
CA TRP A 54 -4.87 15.74 10.62
C TRP A 54 -5.84 16.39 11.61
N HIS A 55 -5.29 17.08 12.61
CA HIS A 55 -6.10 17.79 13.59
C HIS A 55 -6.66 19.10 13.00
N ALA A 56 -7.94 19.43 13.26
CA ALA A 56 -8.63 20.59 12.70
C ALA A 56 -7.88 21.93 12.89
N ARG A 57 -7.21 22.12 14.03
CA ARG A 57 -6.31 23.26 14.29
C ARG A 57 -5.26 23.52 13.19
N LEU A 58 -4.88 22.50 12.42
CA LEU A 58 -3.88 22.56 11.36
C LEU A 58 -4.49 22.75 9.96
N ASP A 59 -5.79 23.03 9.85
CA ASP A 59 -6.43 23.32 8.56
C ASP A 59 -5.87 24.59 7.92
N ALA A 60 -5.70 25.63 8.74
CA ALA A 60 -5.23 26.94 8.31
C ALA A 60 -3.70 27.02 8.15
N ASP A 61 -2.95 26.06 8.69
CA ASP A 61 -1.49 26.08 8.67
C ASP A 61 -0.95 25.94 7.22
N PRO A 62 -0.17 26.92 6.73
CA PRO A 62 0.30 26.92 5.34
C PRO A 62 1.20 25.73 4.99
N ALA A 63 2.08 25.29 5.90
CA ALA A 63 2.99 24.19 5.66
C ALA A 63 2.23 22.86 5.58
N GLN A 64 1.25 22.66 6.47
CA GLN A 64 0.37 21.49 6.46
C GLN A 64 -0.51 21.47 5.21
N ARG A 65 -1.04 22.62 4.77
CA ARG A 65 -1.81 22.71 3.52
C ARG A 65 -0.95 22.33 2.32
N TRP A 66 0.23 22.92 2.18
CA TRP A 66 1.18 22.61 1.12
C TRP A 66 1.51 21.11 1.07
N LEU A 67 1.76 20.48 2.22
CA LEU A 67 2.06 19.05 2.27
C LEU A 67 0.87 18.20 1.79
N ARG A 68 -0.35 18.50 2.26
CA ARG A 68 -1.55 17.78 1.84
C ARG A 68 -1.83 17.92 0.35
N GLU A 69 -1.64 19.11 -0.21
CA GLU A 69 -1.78 19.36 -1.65
C GLU A 69 -0.71 18.61 -2.45
N THR A 70 0.54 18.63 -1.96
CA THR A 70 1.66 17.89 -2.57
C THR A 70 1.39 16.39 -2.61
N ILE A 71 0.93 15.80 -1.50
CA ILE A 71 0.59 14.37 -1.44
C ILE A 71 -0.57 14.05 -2.39
N ARG A 72 -1.61 14.90 -2.44
CA ARG A 72 -2.74 14.72 -3.37
C ARG A 72 -2.28 14.75 -4.82
N ALA A 73 -1.40 15.70 -5.18
CA ALA A 73 -0.84 15.79 -6.53
C ALA A 73 0.03 14.57 -6.90
N ALA A 74 0.78 14.01 -5.94
CA ALA A 74 1.61 12.83 -6.17
C ALA A 74 0.81 11.51 -6.27
N LEU A 75 -0.46 11.51 -5.84
CA LEU A 75 -1.36 10.36 -5.89
C LEU A 75 -2.35 10.41 -7.06
N ALA A 76 -2.48 11.57 -7.72
CA ALA A 76 -3.23 11.75 -8.97
C ALA A 76 -2.48 11.08 -10.13
#